data_AF-A0A8E6B953-F1
#
_entry.id   AF-A0A8E6B953-F1
#
_cell.length_a   1.000
_cell.length_b   1.000
_cell.length_c   1.000
_cell.angle_alpha   90.00
_cell.angle_beta   90.00
_cell.angle_gamma   90.00
#
_symmetry.space_group_name_H-M   'P 1'
#
loop_
_entity.id
_entity.type
_entity.pdbx_description
1 polymer ?
#
loop_
_entity_poly.entity_id
_entity_poly.type
_entity_poly.pdbx_seq_one_letter_code
_entity_poly.pdbx_strand_id
1 'polypeptide(L)'
;MPGLDTVEMLGFNLKLIGKKSKKNVLISAGKLSDKEKMLSSIEKLSKLNVSIYATPGTARFLNSKGVPNQELYKILDHREPNIHSFLKDNRLDLIINVLTGNNDYDESSDSNLIRSMAIENGIPLITDVDVAILTIEQLIKKDTEGFYKYKLSDPARPWDMKSEFLEIVQSLGGFASYHAHYDKAYLISMENLRLSMVDMQKKWTLYKHLKENYTFDDLVERISRGVENMIAQGAAYCRTMVDADSTAKTLPMQAALEVKKRYSDRINFDVGVQPLQGVLDPESRRYFEESCEMGDFVGGLPSKDRPLPEKHFDVILSVAKRLNKRVDVHVDQENNPYETETEMLALKTIEHGMEGRVAAVHAISLSAKPPIEQDRIIRVMKQAGVSVICCPSAALSMKQLDMPAPLHNSIAPVPRLLDAGIPVRLGVDNVYDLFMPLVDGDMWFECRLLMEACRFYDLRKVAELACDKTGYG
;
A
#
# COMPACT_ATOMS: atom_id res chain seq x y z
N MET A 1 -0.33 23.70 -20.54
CA MET A 1 0.24 24.50 -19.44
C MET A 1 0.52 23.56 -18.29
N PRO A 2 1.76 23.47 -17.78
CA PRO A 2 2.07 22.66 -16.61
C PRO A 2 1.38 23.28 -15.38
N GLY A 3 0.69 22.46 -14.61
CA GLY A 3 -0.03 22.86 -13.40
C GLY A 3 0.94 23.36 -12.34
N LEU A 4 0.56 24.42 -11.65
CA LEU A 4 1.21 24.84 -10.41
C LEU A 4 1.28 23.64 -9.46
N ASP A 5 2.49 23.38 -8.97
CA ASP A 5 2.79 22.29 -8.07
C ASP A 5 2.03 22.44 -6.74
N THR A 6 1.25 21.41 -6.43
CA THR A 6 0.28 21.32 -5.32
C THR A 6 0.89 21.47 -3.91
N VAL A 7 2.22 21.45 -3.80
CA VAL A 7 2.99 21.44 -2.54
C VAL A 7 3.23 22.85 -1.96
N GLU A 8 3.29 23.91 -2.78
CA GLU A 8 3.44 25.28 -2.26
C GLU A 8 2.13 25.83 -1.68
N MET A 9 0.96 25.43 -2.21
CA MET A 9 -0.36 25.68 -1.59
C MET A 9 -0.56 24.92 -0.27
N LEU A 10 0.13 23.79 -0.09
CA LEU A 10 0.19 23.04 1.17
C LEU A 10 0.96 23.84 2.25
N GLY A 11 2.00 24.60 1.87
CA GLY A 11 2.72 25.54 2.77
C GLY A 11 1.89 26.76 3.19
N PHE A 12 0.99 27.21 2.30
CA PHE A 12 0.08 28.33 2.57
C PHE A 12 -0.98 27.97 3.63
N ASN A 13 -1.47 26.74 3.60
CA ASN A 13 -2.43 26.21 4.58
C ASN A 13 -1.82 25.94 5.97
N LEU A 14 -0.50 25.75 6.09
CA LEU A 14 0.18 25.45 7.35
C LEU A 14 0.33 26.68 8.28
N LYS A 15 0.32 27.92 7.76
CA LYS A 15 0.47 29.16 8.58
C LYS A 15 -0.84 29.71 9.18
N LEU A 16 -2.01 29.21 8.77
CA LEU A 16 -3.28 29.50 9.46
C LEU A 16 -3.47 28.65 10.74
N ILE A 17 -2.52 27.74 11.03
CA ILE A 17 -2.54 26.74 12.12
C ILE A 17 -1.70 27.21 13.34
N GLY A 18 -1.72 28.51 13.65
CA GLY A 18 -1.15 29.07 14.88
C GLY A 18 -2.24 29.60 15.80
N LYS A 19 -2.60 28.85 16.85
CA LYS A 19 -3.51 29.16 17.99
C LYS A 19 -4.17 30.57 18.04
N LYS A 20 -5.51 30.59 18.10
CA LYS A 20 -6.38 31.58 18.80
C LYS A 20 -6.18 33.09 18.52
N SER A 21 -5.47 33.52 17.47
CA SER A 21 -5.45 34.95 17.08
C SER A 21 -6.61 35.30 16.14
N LYS A 22 -7.21 36.47 16.36
CA LYS A 22 -8.24 37.04 15.46
C LYS A 22 -7.61 37.32 14.09
N LYS A 23 -8.22 36.82 13.01
CA LYS A 23 -7.70 36.94 11.64
C LYS A 23 -8.15 38.22 10.97
N ASN A 24 -7.39 38.77 10.04
CA ASN A 24 -7.68 40.05 9.41
C ASN A 24 -7.85 39.87 7.89
N VAL A 25 -9.03 40.19 7.37
CA VAL A 25 -9.37 40.03 5.95
C VAL A 25 -9.65 41.39 5.33
N LEU A 26 -8.98 41.71 4.22
CA LEU A 26 -9.27 42.91 3.44
C LEU A 26 -10.22 42.57 2.29
N ILE A 27 -11.30 43.35 2.15
CA ILE A 27 -12.27 43.24 1.06
C ILE A 27 -12.32 44.55 0.28
N SER A 28 -11.99 44.48 -0.99
CA SER A 28 -12.12 45.56 -1.95
C SER A 28 -12.87 45.08 -3.17
N ALA A 29 -14.03 45.68 -3.43
CA ALA A 29 -14.82 45.43 -4.63
C ALA A 29 -15.25 46.76 -5.23
N GLY A 30 -15.05 46.94 -6.53
CA GLY A 30 -15.47 48.16 -7.21
C GLY A 30 -16.98 48.18 -7.50
N LYS A 31 -17.51 47.17 -8.21
CA LYS A 31 -18.89 47.14 -8.69
C LYS A 31 -19.89 46.88 -7.57
N LEU A 32 -21.06 47.52 -7.66
CA LEU A 32 -22.17 47.26 -6.73
C LEU A 32 -22.68 45.81 -6.84
N SER A 33 -22.77 45.27 -8.06
CA SER A 33 -23.18 43.88 -8.30
C SER A 33 -22.32 42.85 -7.58
N ASP A 34 -21.01 43.08 -7.53
CA ASP A 34 -20.05 42.15 -6.91
C ASP A 34 -20.14 42.23 -5.39
N LYS A 35 -20.36 43.44 -4.84
CA LYS A 35 -20.62 43.66 -3.42
C LYS A 35 -21.91 42.97 -2.97
N GLU A 36 -22.98 43.09 -3.76
CA GLU A 36 -24.26 42.42 -3.49
C GLU A 36 -24.13 40.90 -3.56
N LYS A 37 -23.41 40.38 -4.56
CA LYS A 37 -23.19 38.94 -4.73
C LYS A 37 -22.41 38.34 -3.56
N MET A 38 -21.42 39.06 -3.01
CA MET A 38 -20.63 38.58 -1.86
C MET A 38 -21.28 38.83 -0.49
N LEU A 39 -22.32 39.67 -0.40
CA LEU A 39 -22.86 40.15 0.88
C LEU A 39 -23.20 39.01 1.85
N SER A 40 -23.94 37.99 1.38
CA SER A 40 -24.34 36.86 2.24
C SER A 40 -23.14 36.12 2.83
N SER A 41 -22.06 35.94 2.05
CA SER A 41 -20.84 35.28 2.53
C SER A 41 -20.07 36.16 3.52
N ILE A 42 -19.99 37.47 3.25
CA ILE A 42 -19.32 38.42 4.14
C ILE A 42 -20.06 38.56 5.49
N GLU A 43 -21.39 38.57 5.49
CA GLU A 43 -22.23 38.58 6.71
C GLU A 43 -22.02 37.33 7.57
N LYS A 44 -21.79 36.18 6.94
CA LYS A 44 -21.46 34.94 7.68
C LYS A 44 -20.02 35.01 8.20
N LEU A 45 -19.08 35.52 7.42
CA LEU A 45 -17.68 35.70 7.82
C LEU A 45 -17.55 36.64 9.03
N SER A 46 -18.34 37.72 9.10
CA SER A 46 -18.30 38.69 10.20
C SER A 46 -18.73 38.12 11.55
N LYS A 47 -19.36 36.94 11.56
CA LYS A 47 -19.76 36.23 12.78
C LYS A 47 -18.64 35.33 13.33
N LEU A 48 -17.57 35.11 12.57
CA LEU A 48 -16.39 34.35 12.98
C LEU A 48 -15.39 35.23 13.74
N ASN A 49 -14.32 34.63 14.27
CA ASN A 49 -13.22 35.37 14.93
C ASN A 49 -12.30 36.06 13.90
N VAL A 50 -12.87 36.94 13.09
CA VAL A 50 -12.24 37.66 11.97
C VAL A 50 -12.52 39.17 12.10
N SER A 51 -11.52 40.00 11.82
CA SER A 51 -11.66 41.44 11.59
C SER A 51 -11.76 41.68 10.10
N ILE A 52 -12.85 42.32 9.66
CA ILE A 52 -13.04 42.69 8.26
C ILE A 52 -12.55 44.12 8.07
N TYR A 53 -11.63 44.30 7.13
CA TYR A 53 -11.16 45.58 6.64
C TYR A 53 -11.71 45.82 5.24
N ALA A 54 -12.04 47.06 4.89
CA ALA A 54 -12.63 47.36 3.60
C ALA A 54 -12.13 48.69 3.03
N THR A 55 -12.00 48.77 1.70
CA THR A 55 -11.74 50.05 1.00
C THR A 55 -12.94 51.00 1.15
N PRO A 56 -12.79 52.33 1.02
CA PRO A 56 -13.86 53.27 1.38
C PRO A 56 -15.19 53.01 0.67
N GLY A 57 -15.14 52.66 -0.63
CA GLY A 57 -16.33 52.31 -1.40
C GLY A 57 -16.98 50.97 -0.98
N THR A 58 -16.21 50.05 -0.44
CA THR A 58 -16.69 48.76 0.09
C THR A 58 -17.19 48.92 1.52
N ALA A 59 -16.49 49.67 2.36
CA ALA A 59 -16.85 49.98 3.75
C ALA A 59 -18.20 50.69 3.82
N ARG A 60 -18.43 51.72 2.99
CA ARG A 60 -19.74 52.40 2.90
C ARG A 60 -20.88 51.43 2.58
N PHE A 61 -20.66 50.52 1.63
CA PHE A 61 -21.66 49.51 1.28
C PHE A 61 -21.94 48.56 2.46
N LEU A 62 -20.89 48.00 3.08
CA LEU A 62 -21.02 47.07 4.20
C LEU A 62 -21.71 47.73 5.42
N ASN A 63 -21.37 48.99 5.71
CA ASN A 63 -22.03 49.78 6.76
C ASN A 63 -23.52 49.99 6.46
N SER A 64 -23.90 50.26 5.20
CA SER A 64 -25.31 50.39 4.81
C SER A 64 -26.13 49.11 4.98
N LYS A 65 -25.46 47.96 5.05
CA LYS A 65 -26.05 46.63 5.26
C LYS A 65 -25.89 46.13 6.71
N GLY A 66 -25.29 46.92 7.59
CA GLY A 66 -25.09 46.57 9.00
C GLY A 66 -23.98 45.54 9.25
N VAL A 67 -23.04 45.36 8.32
CA VAL A 67 -21.90 44.41 8.48
C VAL A 67 -20.72 45.11 9.17
N PRO A 68 -20.28 44.65 10.36
CA PRO A 68 -19.14 45.25 11.06
C PRO A 68 -17.85 45.15 10.25
N ASN A 69 -17.21 46.29 10.00
CA ASN A 69 -15.93 46.38 9.28
C ASN A 69 -15.15 47.63 9.73
N GLN A 70 -13.87 47.69 9.39
CA GLN A 70 -13.03 48.86 9.56
C GLN A 70 -12.56 49.38 8.20
N GLU A 71 -12.77 50.67 7.93
CA GLU A 71 -12.31 51.29 6.69
C GLU A 71 -10.77 51.43 6.69
N LEU A 72 -10.14 51.07 5.57
CA LEU A 72 -8.74 51.37 5.27
C LEU A 72 -8.67 52.24 4.02
N TYR A 73 -7.94 53.35 4.09
CA TYR A 73 -7.70 54.23 2.96
C TYR A 73 -6.88 53.52 1.88
N LYS A 74 -7.11 53.87 0.60
CA LYS A 74 -6.35 53.28 -0.51
C LYS A 74 -4.90 53.76 -0.47
N ILE A 75 -4.00 53.07 -1.17
CA ILE A 75 -2.55 53.29 -1.02
C ILE A 75 -2.16 54.71 -1.45
N LEU A 76 -2.78 55.22 -2.52
CA LEU A 76 -2.53 56.57 -3.03
C LEU A 76 -3.19 57.70 -2.20
N ASP A 77 -4.07 57.39 -1.24
CA ASP A 77 -4.80 58.41 -0.45
C ASP A 77 -3.94 59.10 0.64
N HIS A 78 -2.70 58.64 0.88
CA HIS A 78 -1.74 59.17 1.88
C HIS A 78 -2.30 59.45 3.30
N ARG A 79 -3.40 58.77 3.68
CA ARG A 79 -4.07 58.87 4.98
C ARG A 79 -4.00 57.55 5.73
N GLU A 80 -3.92 57.62 7.06
CA GLU A 80 -3.94 56.45 7.96
C GLU A 80 -5.32 56.29 8.63
N PRO A 81 -5.79 55.05 8.88
CA PRO A 81 -5.13 53.77 8.60
C PRO A 81 -5.17 53.40 7.10
N ASN A 82 -4.03 52.96 6.56
CA ASN A 82 -3.84 52.69 5.12
C ASN A 82 -3.67 51.20 4.79
N ILE A 83 -4.05 50.77 3.58
CA ILE A 83 -3.79 49.38 3.11
C ILE A 83 -2.28 49.09 3.03
N HIS A 84 -1.47 50.06 2.61
CA HIS A 84 -0.02 49.92 2.49
C HIS A 84 0.63 49.63 3.86
N SER A 85 0.24 50.35 4.92
CA SER A 85 0.77 50.12 6.27
C SER A 85 0.37 48.74 6.80
N PHE A 86 -0.86 48.31 6.55
CA PHE A 86 -1.35 46.99 6.95
C PHE A 86 -0.67 45.82 6.22
N LEU A 87 -0.39 45.99 4.92
CA LEU A 87 0.35 45.01 4.12
C LEU A 87 1.80 44.90 4.59
N LYS A 88 2.48 46.05 4.77
CA LYS A 88 3.88 46.11 5.20
C LYS A 88 4.10 45.51 6.59
N ASP A 89 3.16 45.71 7.50
CA ASP A 89 3.23 45.18 8.87
C ASP A 89 2.70 43.73 8.96
N ASN A 90 2.41 43.09 7.82
CA ASN A 90 1.86 41.73 7.72
C ASN A 90 0.60 41.51 8.57
N ARG A 91 -0.27 42.53 8.59
CA ARG A 91 -1.49 42.57 9.42
C ARG A 91 -2.71 42.01 8.71
N LEU A 92 -2.58 41.49 7.49
CA LEU A 92 -3.67 40.91 6.70
C LEU A 92 -3.36 39.44 6.42
N ASP A 93 -4.32 38.55 6.70
CA ASP A 93 -4.22 37.11 6.47
C ASP A 93 -4.84 36.68 5.12
N LEU A 94 -5.69 37.52 4.52
CA LEU A 94 -6.36 37.28 3.24
C LEU A 94 -6.81 38.58 2.58
N ILE A 95 -6.69 38.66 1.25
CA ILE A 95 -7.13 39.82 0.47
C ILE A 95 -8.08 39.37 -0.64
N ILE A 96 -9.27 39.94 -0.64
CA ILE A 96 -10.25 39.81 -1.71
C ILE A 96 -10.27 41.16 -2.44
N ASN A 97 -9.73 41.19 -3.66
CA ASN A 97 -9.63 42.40 -4.46
C ASN A 97 -10.20 42.18 -5.87
N VAL A 98 -11.50 42.49 -6.01
CA VAL A 98 -12.28 42.31 -7.24
C VAL A 98 -12.35 43.63 -8.01
N LEU A 99 -11.92 43.62 -9.27
CA LEU A 99 -11.86 44.80 -10.12
C LEU A 99 -13.23 45.22 -10.69
N THR A 100 -13.39 46.53 -10.81
CA THR A 100 -14.28 47.20 -11.77
C THR A 100 -13.74 47.00 -13.18
N GLY A 101 -14.60 46.62 -14.13
CA GLY A 101 -14.17 46.42 -15.51
C GLY A 101 -13.78 47.73 -16.19
N ASN A 102 -12.63 47.73 -16.87
CA ASN A 102 -12.06 48.64 -17.89
C ASN A 102 -12.31 50.17 -17.94
N ASN A 103 -13.13 50.80 -17.10
CA ASN A 103 -13.46 52.23 -17.29
C ASN A 103 -13.08 53.21 -16.16
N ASP A 104 -12.44 52.78 -15.07
CA ASP A 104 -11.97 53.70 -14.02
C ASP A 104 -10.43 53.65 -13.88
N TYR A 105 -9.76 54.67 -14.45
CA TYR A 105 -8.30 54.80 -14.44
C TYR A 105 -7.72 54.88 -13.02
N ASP A 106 -8.42 55.49 -12.06
CA ASP A 106 -7.98 55.64 -10.66
C ASP A 106 -8.07 54.33 -9.84
N GLU A 107 -8.97 53.40 -10.17
CA GLU A 107 -9.01 52.10 -9.49
C GLU A 107 -7.97 51.12 -10.05
N SER A 108 -7.57 51.31 -11.32
CA SER A 108 -6.59 50.44 -11.97
C SER A 108 -5.20 50.53 -11.32
N SER A 109 -4.74 51.72 -10.92
CA SER A 109 -3.42 51.94 -10.33
C SER A 109 -3.33 51.40 -8.90
N ASP A 110 -4.28 51.76 -8.05
CA ASP A 110 -4.34 51.32 -6.64
C ASP A 110 -4.59 49.81 -6.53
N SER A 111 -5.49 49.25 -7.35
CA SER A 111 -5.80 47.82 -7.30
C SER A 111 -4.60 46.97 -7.74
N ASN A 112 -3.86 47.42 -8.77
CA ASN A 112 -2.62 46.75 -9.18
C ASN A 112 -1.57 46.77 -8.06
N LEU A 113 -1.44 47.88 -7.34
CA LEU A 113 -0.50 48.01 -6.23
C LEU A 113 -0.86 47.09 -5.05
N ILE A 114 -2.15 47.02 -4.67
CA ILE A 114 -2.63 46.08 -3.65
C ILE A 114 -2.30 44.64 -4.03
N ARG A 115 -2.48 44.27 -5.31
CA ARG A 115 -2.21 42.90 -5.80
C ARG A 115 -0.72 42.59 -5.80
N SER A 116 0.13 43.51 -6.28
CA SER A 116 1.59 43.36 -6.28
C SER A 116 2.10 43.14 -4.87
N MET A 117 1.69 44.02 -3.94
CA MET A 117 2.11 43.92 -2.54
C MET A 117 1.57 42.67 -1.85
N ALA A 118 0.35 42.21 -2.16
CA ALA A 118 -0.17 40.95 -1.63
C ALA A 118 0.72 39.76 -2.02
N ILE A 119 1.12 39.71 -3.30
CA ILE A 119 2.01 38.67 -3.83
C ILE A 119 3.41 38.78 -3.20
N GLU A 120 3.98 39.98 -3.15
CA GLU A 120 5.30 40.25 -2.54
C GLU A 120 5.38 39.84 -1.06
N ASN A 121 4.28 40.04 -0.31
CA ASN A 121 4.21 39.69 1.11
C ASN A 121 3.72 38.25 1.36
N GLY A 122 3.44 37.47 0.29
CA GLY A 122 2.94 36.11 0.42
C GLY A 122 1.60 36.03 1.14
N ILE A 123 0.71 36.99 0.91
CA ILE A 123 -0.66 37.05 1.44
C ILE A 123 -1.60 36.52 0.35
N PRO A 124 -2.54 35.60 0.66
CA PRO A 124 -3.36 35.01 -0.37
C PRO A 124 -4.29 36.06 -0.96
N LEU A 125 -4.35 36.09 -2.28
CA LEU A 125 -5.05 37.09 -3.05
C LEU A 125 -6.13 36.43 -3.90
N ILE A 126 -7.37 36.87 -3.73
CA ILE A 126 -8.50 36.44 -4.54
C ILE A 126 -8.98 37.62 -5.37
N THR A 127 -9.04 37.42 -6.69
CA THR A 127 -9.40 38.48 -7.64
C THR A 127 -10.74 38.24 -8.35
N ASP A 128 -11.33 37.06 -8.15
CA ASP A 128 -12.59 36.63 -8.72
C ASP A 128 -13.68 36.52 -7.63
N VAL A 129 -14.89 36.96 -7.95
CA VAL A 129 -16.01 37.01 -7.00
C VAL A 129 -16.48 35.62 -6.59
N ASP A 130 -16.58 34.70 -7.56
CA ASP A 130 -17.08 33.35 -7.30
C ASP A 130 -16.06 32.55 -6.48
N VAL A 131 -14.77 32.72 -6.78
CA VAL A 131 -13.69 32.16 -5.95
C VAL A 131 -13.72 32.72 -4.53
N ALA A 132 -14.00 34.03 -4.36
CA ALA A 132 -14.09 34.65 -3.04
C ALA A 132 -15.24 34.07 -2.20
N ILE A 133 -16.41 33.92 -2.81
CA ILE A 133 -17.60 33.33 -2.16
C ILE A 133 -17.30 31.90 -1.71
N LEU A 134 -16.81 31.06 -2.62
CA LEU A 134 -16.48 29.66 -2.32
C LEU A 134 -15.42 29.56 -1.21
N THR A 135 -14.41 30.43 -1.23
CA THR A 135 -13.36 30.44 -0.20
C THR A 135 -13.94 30.79 1.17
N ILE A 136 -14.77 31.83 1.25
CA ILE A 136 -15.42 32.23 2.51
C ILE A 136 -16.33 31.11 3.04
N GLU A 137 -17.13 30.50 2.17
CA GLU A 137 -18.03 29.40 2.56
C GLU A 137 -17.26 28.19 3.10
N GLN A 138 -16.12 27.84 2.48
CA GLN A 138 -15.25 26.79 2.98
C GLN A 138 -14.62 27.13 4.33
N LEU A 139 -14.23 28.39 4.55
CA LEU A 139 -13.72 28.84 5.86
C LEU A 139 -14.79 28.71 6.95
N ILE A 140 -16.04 29.09 6.68
CA ILE A 140 -17.16 28.96 7.62
C ILE A 140 -17.45 27.50 7.92
N LYS A 141 -17.48 26.65 6.88
CA LYS A 141 -17.70 25.21 7.03
C LYS A 141 -16.65 24.59 7.94
N LYS A 142 -15.36 24.91 7.71
CA LYS A 142 -14.24 24.42 8.55
C LYS A 142 -14.25 24.95 9.99
N ASP A 143 -14.72 26.18 10.22
CA ASP A 143 -14.87 26.71 11.59
C ASP A 143 -16.00 26.00 12.35
N THR A 144 -17.12 25.71 11.66
CA THR A 144 -18.29 25.03 12.24
C THR A 144 -18.04 23.54 12.48
N GLU A 145 -17.40 22.86 11.53
CA GLU A 145 -17.05 21.42 11.63
C GLU A 145 -15.79 21.19 12.48
N GLY A 146 -15.02 22.25 12.73
CA GLY A 146 -13.72 22.23 13.38
C GLY A 146 -12.58 21.85 12.43
N PHE A 147 -11.40 22.45 12.63
CA PHE A 147 -10.16 21.92 12.08
C PHE A 147 -9.95 20.52 12.66
N TYR A 148 -9.69 19.51 11.81
CA TYR A 148 -9.45 18.10 12.15
C TYR A 148 -9.10 17.90 13.64
N LYS A 149 -10.12 17.62 14.47
CA LYS A 149 -9.91 17.33 15.89
C LYS A 149 -9.39 15.90 16.00
N TYR A 150 -8.10 15.70 15.76
CA TYR A 150 -7.47 14.49 16.25
C TYR A 150 -7.38 14.59 17.78
N LYS A 151 -7.95 13.60 18.48
CA LYS A 151 -7.62 13.38 19.89
C LYS A 151 -6.17 12.90 19.90
N LEU A 152 -5.23 13.77 20.29
CA LEU A 152 -3.78 13.53 20.16
C LEU A 152 -3.27 12.30 20.94
N SER A 153 -4.06 11.82 21.89
CA SER A 153 -3.96 10.52 22.52
C SER A 153 -5.16 10.36 23.47
N ASP A 154 -5.60 9.13 23.73
CA ASP A 154 -6.49 8.83 24.84
C ASP A 154 -5.67 8.17 25.95
N PRO A 155 -5.36 8.86 27.07
CA PRO A 155 -4.57 8.27 28.15
C PRO A 155 -5.23 7.02 28.77
N ALA A 156 -6.55 6.85 28.62
CA ALA A 156 -7.27 5.67 29.08
C ALA A 156 -7.15 4.48 28.11
N ARG A 157 -6.69 4.71 26.87
CA ARG A 157 -6.40 3.71 25.83
C ARG A 157 -5.03 4.00 25.22
N PRO A 158 -3.93 3.59 25.86
CA PRO A 158 -2.60 3.78 25.30
C PRO A 158 -2.52 3.14 23.91
N TRP A 159 -1.71 3.71 23.03
CA TRP A 159 -1.55 3.21 21.68
C TRP A 159 -0.99 1.78 21.68
N ASP A 160 -1.83 0.83 21.32
CA ASP A 160 -1.46 -0.58 21.15
C ASP A 160 -2.05 -1.09 19.83
N MET A 161 -1.33 -0.81 18.74
CA MET A 161 -1.72 -1.23 17.40
C MET A 161 -1.81 -2.76 17.28
N LYS A 162 -0.99 -3.51 18.02
CA LYS A 162 -1.00 -4.98 17.94
C LYS A 162 -2.32 -5.52 18.46
N SER A 163 -2.75 -5.07 19.64
CA SER A 163 -4.03 -5.51 20.21
C SER A 163 -5.22 -5.13 19.32
N GLU A 164 -5.27 -3.88 18.84
CA GLU A 164 -6.32 -3.42 17.91
C GLU A 164 -6.35 -4.24 16.61
N PHE A 165 -5.18 -4.58 16.05
CA PHE A 165 -5.10 -5.40 14.85
C PHE A 165 -5.56 -6.84 15.10
N LEU A 166 -5.17 -7.44 16.23
CA LEU A 166 -5.57 -8.80 16.58
C LEU A 166 -7.08 -8.91 16.84
N GLU A 167 -7.72 -7.87 17.38
CA GLU A 167 -9.18 -7.81 17.50
C GLU A 167 -9.86 -7.81 16.12
N ILE A 168 -9.31 -7.07 15.14
CA ILE A 168 -9.82 -7.09 13.75
C ILE A 168 -9.66 -8.50 13.16
N VAL A 169 -8.48 -9.11 13.29
CA VAL A 169 -8.21 -10.48 12.82
C VAL A 169 -9.19 -11.48 13.42
N GLN A 170 -9.44 -11.39 14.73
CA GLN A 170 -10.41 -12.26 15.40
C GLN A 170 -11.82 -12.05 14.84
N SER A 171 -12.23 -10.80 14.59
CA SER A 171 -13.54 -10.48 13.99
C SER A 171 -13.69 -11.01 12.55
N LEU A 172 -12.58 -11.19 11.82
CA LEU A 172 -12.52 -11.78 10.48
C LEU A 172 -12.38 -13.32 10.51
N GLY A 173 -12.39 -13.92 11.71
CA GLY A 173 -12.36 -15.37 11.90
C GLY A 173 -10.97 -15.97 12.11
N GLY A 174 -9.95 -15.16 12.37
CA GLY A 174 -8.58 -15.61 12.62
C GLY A 174 -7.68 -15.59 11.38
N PHE A 175 -6.38 -15.76 11.62
CA PHE A 175 -5.37 -15.69 10.56
C PHE A 175 -5.51 -16.79 9.50
N ALA A 176 -4.95 -16.50 8.32
CA ALA A 176 -4.81 -17.38 7.18
C ALA A 176 -3.40 -17.20 6.59
N SER A 177 -2.60 -18.27 6.57
CA SER A 177 -1.29 -18.28 5.89
C SER A 177 -1.38 -19.03 4.56
N TYR A 178 -1.22 -18.31 3.46
CA TYR A 178 -1.32 -18.86 2.10
C TYR A 178 0.01 -19.33 1.52
N HIS A 179 1.09 -19.38 2.29
CA HIS A 179 2.34 -19.93 1.80
C HIS A 179 3.27 -20.30 2.94
N ALA A 180 3.79 -21.52 2.89
CA ALA A 180 4.82 -22.01 3.79
C ALA A 180 5.55 -23.22 3.19
N HIS A 181 6.68 -23.61 3.80
CA HIS A 181 7.38 -24.87 3.53
C HIS A 181 7.67 -25.63 4.84
N TYR A 182 6.68 -26.33 5.38
CA TYR A 182 6.82 -27.01 6.67
C TYR A 182 7.61 -28.33 6.60
N ASP A 183 7.74 -28.94 5.42
CA ASP A 183 8.56 -30.13 5.18
C ASP A 183 10.07 -29.88 5.37
N LYS A 184 10.48 -28.61 5.34
CA LYS A 184 11.86 -28.14 5.59
C LYS A 184 11.98 -27.23 6.80
N ALA A 185 10.88 -26.94 7.48
CA ALA A 185 10.89 -26.13 8.68
C ALA A 185 11.68 -26.80 9.80
N TYR A 186 12.24 -25.98 10.70
CA TYR A 186 12.98 -26.42 11.89
C TYR A 186 14.21 -27.29 11.61
N LEU A 187 14.80 -27.19 10.42
CA LEU A 187 16.07 -27.86 10.08
C LEU A 187 17.29 -27.11 10.61
N ILE A 188 17.13 -25.86 11.06
CA ILE A 188 18.25 -25.05 11.55
C ILE A 188 18.73 -25.52 12.93
N SER A 189 20.05 -25.55 13.10
CA SER A 189 20.75 -25.83 14.35
C SER A 189 21.94 -24.88 14.48
N MET A 190 22.51 -24.74 15.68
CA MET A 190 23.71 -23.90 15.85
C MET A 190 24.91 -24.40 15.01
N GLU A 191 24.95 -25.69 14.69
CA GLU A 191 26.01 -26.30 13.88
C GLU A 191 25.86 -25.91 12.40
N ASN A 192 24.64 -25.99 11.85
CA ASN A 192 24.39 -25.68 10.45
C ASN A 192 24.02 -24.21 10.19
N LEU A 193 23.81 -23.38 11.22
CA LEU A 193 23.52 -21.95 11.08
C LEU A 193 24.61 -21.21 10.29
N ARG A 194 25.89 -21.59 10.45
CA ARG A 194 27.00 -21.03 9.66
C ARG A 194 26.86 -21.30 8.17
N LEU A 195 26.18 -22.39 7.80
CA LEU A 195 25.88 -22.75 6.42
C LEU A 195 24.72 -21.91 5.86
N SER A 196 23.94 -21.21 6.69
CA SER A 196 22.93 -20.26 6.20
C SER A 196 23.53 -19.00 5.55
N MET A 197 24.84 -18.75 5.73
CA MET A 197 25.55 -17.61 5.12
C MET A 197 26.30 -17.97 3.82
N VAL A 198 26.24 -19.23 3.36
CA VAL A 198 26.92 -19.66 2.12
C VAL A 198 26.05 -19.40 0.89
N ASP A 199 26.68 -19.34 -0.29
CA ASP A 199 25.99 -19.12 -1.57
C ASP A 199 24.84 -20.10 -1.80
N MET A 200 23.78 -19.62 -2.47
CA MET A 200 22.55 -20.35 -2.74
C MET A 200 22.80 -21.72 -3.38
N GLN A 201 23.78 -21.85 -4.29
CA GLN A 201 24.13 -23.15 -4.90
C GLN A 201 24.62 -24.18 -3.88
N LYS A 202 25.42 -23.76 -2.89
CA LYS A 202 25.91 -24.63 -1.82
C LYS A 202 24.81 -25.03 -0.85
N LYS A 203 23.85 -24.13 -0.60
CA LYS A 203 22.64 -24.46 0.18
C LYS A 203 21.83 -25.56 -0.49
N TRP A 204 21.67 -25.52 -1.82
CA TRP A 204 20.95 -26.56 -2.56
C TRP A 204 21.63 -27.94 -2.48
N THR A 205 22.97 -28.01 -2.57
CA THR A 205 23.70 -29.28 -2.40
C THR A 205 23.54 -29.85 -1.00
N LEU A 206 23.64 -29.01 0.03
CA LEU A 206 23.41 -29.41 1.42
C LEU A 206 21.97 -29.89 1.62
N TYR A 207 21.02 -29.18 1.02
CA TYR A 207 19.61 -29.52 1.11
C TYR A 207 19.29 -30.85 0.43
N LYS A 208 19.92 -31.16 -0.71
CA LYS A 208 19.83 -32.48 -1.33
C LYS A 208 20.27 -33.60 -0.37
N HIS A 209 21.38 -33.40 0.34
CA HIS A 209 21.85 -34.37 1.34
C HIS A 209 20.89 -34.52 2.53
N LEU A 210 20.25 -33.41 2.97
CA LEU A 210 19.23 -33.48 4.01
C LEU A 210 18.01 -34.29 3.55
N LYS A 211 17.55 -34.07 2.31
CA LYS A 211 16.43 -34.82 1.72
C LYS A 211 16.67 -36.32 1.63
N GLU A 212 17.90 -36.73 1.31
CA GLU A 212 18.29 -38.15 1.23
C GLU A 212 18.10 -38.89 2.57
N ASN A 213 18.10 -38.15 3.69
CA ASN A 213 17.96 -38.69 5.04
C ASN A 213 16.57 -38.44 5.65
N TYR A 214 15.60 -37.96 4.88
CA TYR A 214 14.23 -37.76 5.39
C TYR A 214 13.61 -39.07 5.83
N THR A 215 13.02 -39.05 7.02
CA THR A 215 12.15 -40.12 7.51
C THR A 215 10.72 -39.60 7.61
N PHE A 216 9.76 -40.52 7.51
CA PHE A 216 8.35 -40.18 7.63
C PHE A 216 8.04 -39.49 8.97
N ASP A 217 8.56 -40.03 10.07
CA ASP A 217 8.31 -39.52 11.42
C ASP A 217 8.90 -38.12 11.63
N ASP A 218 10.11 -37.85 11.11
CA ASP A 218 10.73 -36.52 11.17
C ASP A 218 9.90 -35.48 10.40
N LEU A 219 9.44 -35.83 9.20
CA LEU A 219 8.58 -34.96 8.41
C LEU A 219 7.24 -34.68 9.10
N VAL A 220 6.58 -35.71 9.65
CA VAL A 220 5.33 -35.55 10.41
C VAL A 220 5.53 -34.62 11.61
N GLU A 221 6.61 -34.79 12.37
CA GLU A 221 6.93 -33.95 13.53
C GLU A 221 7.14 -32.49 13.12
N ARG A 222 7.99 -32.22 12.11
CA ARG A 222 8.31 -30.84 11.69
C ARG A 222 7.10 -30.14 11.06
N ILE A 223 6.32 -30.85 10.25
CA ILE A 223 5.08 -30.31 9.67
C ILE A 223 4.05 -30.04 10.78
N SER A 224 3.91 -30.94 11.77
CA SER A 224 3.02 -30.74 12.92
C SER A 224 3.37 -29.47 13.70
N ARG A 225 4.66 -29.23 13.97
CA ARG A 225 5.10 -28.00 14.66
C ARG A 225 4.71 -26.72 13.92
N GLY A 226 4.87 -26.69 12.59
CA GLY A 226 4.47 -25.56 11.77
C GLY A 226 2.95 -25.28 11.84
N VAL A 227 2.15 -26.34 11.76
CA VAL A 227 0.69 -26.27 11.88
C VAL A 227 0.25 -25.86 13.28
N GLU A 228 0.86 -26.42 14.33
CA GLU A 228 0.58 -26.06 15.72
C GLU A 228 0.92 -24.61 16.04
N ASN A 229 2.00 -24.08 15.46
CA ASN A 229 2.36 -22.68 15.57
C ASN A 229 1.28 -21.76 14.97
N MET A 230 0.70 -22.14 13.82
CA MET A 230 -0.43 -21.41 13.22
C MET A 230 -1.66 -21.47 14.11
N ILE A 231 -2.00 -22.66 14.65
CA ILE A 231 -3.13 -22.81 15.57
C ILE A 231 -2.95 -21.96 16.83
N ALA A 232 -1.74 -21.90 17.39
CA ALA A 232 -1.44 -21.12 18.60
C ALA A 232 -1.65 -19.61 18.40
N GLN A 233 -1.55 -19.13 17.17
CA GLN A 233 -1.81 -17.73 16.78
C GLN A 233 -3.28 -17.46 16.46
N GLY A 234 -4.16 -18.47 16.56
CA GLY A 234 -5.57 -18.34 16.19
C GLY A 234 -5.80 -18.37 14.68
N ALA A 235 -4.90 -18.99 13.90
CA ALA A 235 -5.13 -19.20 12.49
C ALA A 235 -6.20 -20.26 12.27
N ALA A 236 -7.12 -19.98 11.35
CA ALA A 236 -8.16 -20.92 10.92
C ALA A 236 -7.82 -21.62 9.59
N TYR A 237 -6.80 -21.09 8.89
CA TYR A 237 -6.31 -21.66 7.64
C TYR A 237 -4.79 -21.56 7.57
N CYS A 238 -4.15 -22.61 7.08
CA CYS A 238 -2.79 -22.50 6.58
C CYS A 238 -2.60 -23.45 5.40
N ARG A 239 -1.56 -23.19 4.61
CA ARG A 239 -1.12 -24.16 3.60
C ARG A 239 0.38 -24.19 3.47
N THR A 240 0.88 -25.34 3.05
CA THR A 240 2.30 -25.56 2.79
C THR A 240 2.49 -26.12 1.39
N MET A 241 3.64 -25.85 0.81
CA MET A 241 4.15 -26.60 -0.32
C MET A 241 5.22 -27.57 0.22
N VAL A 242 5.18 -28.81 -0.23
CA VAL A 242 6.15 -29.84 0.15
C VAL A 242 6.88 -30.36 -1.06
N ASP A 243 8.15 -30.68 -0.90
CA ASP A 243 8.99 -31.08 -2.01
C ASP A 243 8.57 -32.44 -2.60
N ALA A 244 8.50 -32.52 -3.94
CA ALA A 244 8.38 -33.80 -4.65
C ALA A 244 9.29 -33.81 -5.88
N ASP A 245 10.28 -34.70 -5.87
CA ASP A 245 11.29 -34.82 -6.91
C ASP A 245 11.94 -36.22 -6.87
N SER A 246 12.93 -36.48 -7.72
CA SER A 246 13.66 -37.76 -7.77
C SER A 246 14.38 -38.13 -6.46
N THR A 247 14.65 -37.18 -5.56
CA THR A 247 15.32 -37.40 -4.28
C THR A 247 14.33 -37.69 -3.16
N ALA A 248 13.37 -36.79 -2.93
CA ALA A 248 12.38 -36.93 -1.86
C ALA A 248 11.20 -37.85 -2.23
N LYS A 249 11.01 -38.13 -3.53
CA LYS A 249 9.89 -38.92 -4.06
C LYS A 249 8.56 -38.30 -3.63
N THR A 250 7.62 -39.11 -3.13
CA THR A 250 6.33 -38.66 -2.58
C THR A 250 6.32 -38.60 -1.04
N LEU A 251 7.47 -38.85 -0.38
CA LEU A 251 7.52 -39.01 1.08
C LEU A 251 7.05 -37.75 1.83
N PRO A 252 7.47 -36.51 1.47
CA PRO A 252 6.96 -35.30 2.11
C PRO A 252 5.45 -35.10 1.95
N MET A 253 4.89 -35.45 0.78
CA MET A 253 3.45 -35.38 0.52
C MET A 253 2.68 -36.36 1.41
N GLN A 254 3.17 -37.60 1.55
CA GLN A 254 2.54 -38.59 2.44
C GLN A 254 2.54 -38.13 3.91
N ALA A 255 3.65 -37.59 4.40
CA ALA A 255 3.76 -37.07 5.75
C ALA A 255 2.83 -35.86 5.98
N ALA A 256 2.77 -34.93 5.04
CA ALA A 256 1.91 -33.76 5.12
C ALA A 256 0.41 -34.14 5.17
N LEU A 257 -0.01 -35.15 4.42
CA LEU A 257 -1.40 -35.64 4.43
C LEU A 257 -1.76 -36.34 5.75
N GLU A 258 -0.82 -37.04 6.40
CA GLU A 258 -1.03 -37.57 7.74
C GLU A 258 -1.24 -36.44 8.76
N VAL A 259 -0.45 -35.36 8.67
CA VAL A 259 -0.63 -34.16 9.50
C VAL A 259 -1.98 -33.48 9.20
N LYS A 260 -2.35 -33.33 7.92
CA LYS A 260 -3.67 -32.80 7.52
C LYS A 260 -4.82 -33.57 8.15
N LYS A 261 -4.74 -34.91 8.18
CA LYS A 261 -5.71 -35.75 8.86
C LYS A 261 -5.70 -35.56 10.39
N ARG A 262 -4.52 -35.41 10.99
CA ARG A 262 -4.35 -35.25 12.45
C ARG A 262 -4.97 -33.95 13.00
N TYR A 263 -4.93 -32.86 12.24
CA TYR A 263 -5.39 -31.54 12.70
C TYR A 263 -6.68 -31.05 12.00
N SER A 264 -7.39 -31.94 11.27
CA SER A 264 -8.58 -31.56 10.49
C SER A 264 -9.74 -30.98 11.28
N ASP A 265 -9.79 -31.24 12.59
CA ASP A 265 -10.77 -30.72 13.53
C ASP A 265 -10.39 -29.33 14.11
N ARG A 266 -9.16 -28.88 13.87
CA ARG A 266 -8.59 -27.66 14.48
C ARG A 266 -8.28 -26.57 13.48
N ILE A 267 -7.85 -26.91 12.27
CA ILE A 267 -7.45 -25.95 11.24
C ILE A 267 -7.66 -26.52 9.84
N ASN A 268 -8.03 -25.66 8.89
CA ASN A 268 -8.02 -26.03 7.48
C ASN A 268 -6.57 -25.97 6.96
N PHE A 269 -5.99 -27.13 6.67
CA PHE A 269 -4.61 -27.25 6.21
C PHE A 269 -4.55 -27.78 4.78
N ASP A 270 -4.07 -26.98 3.83
CA ASP A 270 -3.86 -27.43 2.44
C ASP A 270 -2.39 -27.75 2.16
N VAL A 271 -2.18 -28.75 1.31
CA VAL A 271 -0.86 -29.25 0.95
C VAL A 271 -0.70 -29.19 -0.55
N GLY A 272 0.31 -28.48 -1.02
CA GLY A 272 0.70 -28.40 -2.44
C GLY A 272 2.08 -28.99 -2.67
N VAL A 273 2.47 -29.05 -3.93
CA VAL A 273 3.76 -29.64 -4.34
C VAL A 273 4.76 -28.56 -4.73
N GLN A 274 5.99 -28.63 -4.23
CA GLN A 274 7.10 -27.78 -4.66
C GLN A 274 8.07 -28.55 -5.59
N PRO A 275 8.22 -28.18 -6.88
CA PRO A 275 9.13 -28.84 -7.81
C PRO A 275 10.55 -28.28 -7.74
N LEU A 276 11.30 -28.55 -6.67
CA LEU A 276 12.65 -27.97 -6.46
C LEU A 276 13.72 -28.41 -7.47
N GLN A 277 13.50 -29.51 -8.20
CA GLN A 277 14.37 -29.97 -9.28
C GLN A 277 13.82 -29.62 -10.68
N GLY A 278 12.76 -28.81 -10.76
CA GLY A 278 12.04 -28.56 -12.00
C GLY A 278 11.10 -29.70 -12.38
N VAL A 279 10.47 -29.57 -13.54
CA VAL A 279 9.45 -30.50 -14.06
C VAL A 279 9.76 -30.99 -15.48
N LEU A 280 10.90 -30.60 -16.06
CA LEU A 280 11.31 -31.07 -17.40
C LEU A 280 12.06 -32.40 -17.35
N ASP A 281 12.75 -32.70 -16.24
CA ASP A 281 13.34 -34.02 -16.00
C ASP A 281 12.25 -35.09 -15.83
N PRO A 282 12.24 -36.18 -16.63
CA PRO A 282 11.15 -37.16 -16.60
C PRO A 282 10.95 -37.87 -15.26
N GLU A 283 12.03 -38.16 -14.53
CA GLU A 283 11.94 -38.85 -13.24
C GLU A 283 11.33 -37.94 -12.17
N SER A 284 11.84 -36.71 -12.08
CA SER A 284 11.33 -35.70 -11.14
C SER A 284 9.89 -35.32 -11.48
N ARG A 285 9.56 -35.18 -12.77
CA ARG A 285 8.19 -34.92 -13.25
C ARG A 285 7.22 -36.01 -12.82
N ARG A 286 7.62 -37.29 -12.86
CA ARG A 286 6.75 -38.39 -12.45
C ARG A 286 6.33 -38.24 -10.98
N TYR A 287 7.27 -37.98 -10.08
CA TYR A 287 6.98 -37.79 -8.65
C TYR A 287 6.22 -36.50 -8.36
N PHE A 288 6.48 -35.44 -9.13
CA PHE A 288 5.70 -34.22 -9.11
C PHE A 288 4.22 -34.47 -9.47
N GLU A 289 3.95 -35.14 -10.59
CA GLU A 289 2.57 -35.44 -11.02
C GLU A 289 1.85 -36.38 -10.03
N GLU A 290 2.54 -37.42 -9.53
CA GLU A 290 2.01 -38.33 -8.50
C GLU A 290 1.63 -37.57 -7.21
N SER A 291 2.48 -36.65 -6.76
CA SER A 291 2.21 -35.84 -5.57
C SER A 291 1.10 -34.81 -5.84
N CYS A 292 1.02 -34.27 -7.05
CA CYS A 292 -0.05 -33.35 -7.45
C CYS A 292 -1.41 -34.04 -7.47
N GLU A 293 -1.48 -35.34 -7.78
CA GLU A 293 -2.71 -36.13 -7.69
C GLU A 293 -3.19 -36.25 -6.25
N MET A 294 -2.27 -36.38 -5.29
CA MET A 294 -2.55 -36.51 -3.85
C MET A 294 -2.86 -35.18 -3.15
N GLY A 295 -2.14 -34.09 -3.49
CA GLY A 295 -2.25 -32.79 -2.82
C GLY A 295 -3.47 -31.96 -3.21
N ASP A 296 -3.67 -30.80 -2.58
CA ASP A 296 -4.82 -29.92 -2.81
C ASP A 296 -4.60 -28.93 -3.97
N PHE A 297 -3.35 -28.55 -4.23
CA PHE A 297 -2.97 -27.60 -5.28
C PHE A 297 -1.62 -27.93 -5.92
N VAL A 298 -1.42 -27.40 -7.13
CA VAL A 298 -0.20 -27.60 -7.91
C VAL A 298 0.75 -26.44 -7.65
N GLY A 299 2.05 -26.72 -7.52
CA GLY A 299 3.07 -25.69 -7.43
C GLY A 299 3.90 -25.51 -8.67
N GLY A 300 4.64 -24.40 -8.70
CA GLY A 300 5.62 -24.11 -9.74
C GLY A 300 6.87 -23.40 -9.20
N LEU A 301 7.99 -23.64 -9.88
CA LEU A 301 9.28 -22.98 -9.70
C LEU A 301 10.02 -22.90 -11.06
N PRO A 302 9.57 -22.06 -12.00
CA PRO A 302 10.11 -21.93 -13.36
C PRO A 302 11.61 -21.64 -13.40
N SER A 303 12.16 -20.99 -12.37
CA SER A 303 13.59 -20.70 -12.27
C SER A 303 14.48 -21.95 -12.32
N LYS A 304 13.96 -23.13 -11.95
CA LYS A 304 14.70 -24.41 -12.01
C LYS A 304 14.81 -25.01 -13.40
N ASP A 305 13.93 -24.64 -14.30
CA ASP A 305 13.92 -25.13 -15.69
C ASP A 305 14.44 -24.08 -16.69
N ARG A 306 15.10 -23.03 -16.20
CA ARG A 306 15.82 -22.07 -17.06
C ARG A 306 16.87 -22.83 -17.90
N PRO A 307 17.05 -22.47 -19.19
CA PRO A 307 16.54 -21.27 -19.86
C PRO A 307 15.14 -21.42 -20.50
N LEU A 308 14.37 -22.46 -20.16
CA LEU A 308 13.05 -22.75 -20.74
C LEU A 308 11.89 -22.65 -19.71
N PRO A 309 11.76 -21.53 -18.97
CA PRO A 309 10.72 -21.37 -17.95
C PRO A 309 9.29 -21.46 -18.55
N GLU A 310 9.11 -21.14 -19.83
CA GLU A 310 7.82 -21.26 -20.52
C GLU A 310 7.32 -22.71 -20.56
N LYS A 311 8.22 -23.68 -20.72
CA LYS A 311 7.86 -25.11 -20.72
C LYS A 311 7.50 -25.59 -19.33
N HIS A 312 8.09 -25.00 -18.28
CA HIS A 312 7.69 -25.28 -16.90
C HIS A 312 6.24 -24.88 -16.68
N PHE A 313 5.86 -23.67 -17.10
CA PHE A 313 4.48 -23.20 -17.02
C PHE A 313 3.52 -24.11 -17.77
N ASP A 314 3.89 -24.54 -18.98
CA ASP A 314 3.06 -25.46 -19.78
C ASP A 314 2.77 -26.77 -19.05
N VAL A 315 3.77 -27.36 -18.38
CA VAL A 315 3.60 -28.60 -17.62
C VAL A 315 2.70 -28.37 -16.41
N ILE A 316 3.01 -27.41 -15.54
CA ILE A 316 2.27 -27.23 -14.28
C ILE A 316 0.82 -26.82 -14.52
N LEU A 317 0.55 -25.96 -15.52
CA LEU A 317 -0.81 -25.52 -15.84
C LEU A 317 -1.61 -26.65 -16.49
N SER A 318 -0.99 -27.48 -17.34
CA SER A 318 -1.64 -28.66 -17.91
C SER A 318 -2.01 -29.69 -16.84
N VAL A 319 -1.11 -29.95 -15.89
CA VAL A 319 -1.35 -30.85 -14.76
C VAL A 319 -2.49 -30.32 -13.89
N ALA A 320 -2.45 -29.04 -13.54
CA ALA A 320 -3.49 -28.40 -12.73
C ALA A 320 -4.86 -28.43 -13.42
N LYS A 321 -4.91 -28.15 -14.73
CA LYS A 321 -6.13 -28.23 -15.53
C LYS A 321 -6.69 -29.66 -15.56
N ARG A 322 -5.84 -30.65 -15.83
CA ARG A 322 -6.21 -32.08 -15.83
C ARG A 322 -6.79 -32.52 -14.49
N LEU A 323 -6.21 -32.05 -13.39
CA LEU A 323 -6.61 -32.42 -12.02
C LEU A 323 -7.70 -31.51 -11.43
N ASN A 324 -8.11 -30.47 -12.15
CA ASN A 324 -9.02 -29.44 -11.67
C ASN A 324 -8.55 -28.79 -10.35
N LYS A 325 -7.26 -28.46 -10.25
CA LYS A 325 -6.63 -27.85 -9.06
C LYS A 325 -6.16 -26.42 -9.33
N ARG A 326 -6.01 -25.62 -8.27
CA ARG A 326 -5.39 -24.29 -8.33
C ARG A 326 -3.87 -24.40 -8.47
N VAL A 327 -3.22 -23.30 -8.84
CA VAL A 327 -1.76 -23.24 -9.02
C VAL A 327 -1.17 -22.09 -8.22
N ASP A 328 -0.13 -22.37 -7.46
CA ASP A 328 0.74 -21.35 -6.86
C ASP A 328 2.13 -21.46 -7.47
N VAL A 329 2.69 -20.36 -7.98
CA VAL A 329 4.00 -20.41 -8.65
C VAL A 329 4.94 -19.39 -8.03
N HIS A 330 6.10 -19.86 -7.59
CA HIS A 330 7.20 -18.99 -7.20
C HIS A 330 7.76 -18.30 -8.45
N VAL A 331 7.58 -16.99 -8.52
CA VAL A 331 8.04 -16.19 -9.65
C VAL A 331 8.81 -14.98 -9.13
N ASP A 332 9.79 -14.56 -9.92
CA ASP A 332 10.49 -13.28 -9.73
C ASP A 332 11.13 -13.16 -8.33
N GLN A 333 12.03 -14.08 -7.98
CA GLN A 333 12.64 -14.17 -6.63
C GLN A 333 14.03 -13.52 -6.53
N GLU A 334 14.50 -12.78 -7.54
CA GLU A 334 15.88 -12.26 -7.59
C GLU A 334 16.00 -10.74 -7.41
N ASN A 335 14.91 -10.07 -6.99
CA ASN A 335 14.86 -8.62 -6.85
C ASN A 335 15.44 -7.90 -8.09
N ASN A 336 15.12 -8.43 -9.27
CA ASN A 336 15.76 -8.09 -10.54
C ASN A 336 14.71 -7.48 -11.50
N PRO A 337 14.89 -6.22 -11.97
CA PRO A 337 13.91 -5.57 -12.85
C PRO A 337 13.76 -6.20 -14.23
N TYR A 338 14.67 -7.11 -14.61
CA TYR A 338 14.64 -7.82 -15.89
C TYR A 338 13.92 -9.17 -15.82
N GLU A 339 13.54 -9.66 -14.65
CA GLU A 339 12.70 -10.86 -14.54
C GLU A 339 11.31 -10.58 -15.13
N THR A 340 10.76 -11.53 -15.87
CA THR A 340 9.46 -11.40 -16.55
C THR A 340 8.52 -12.56 -16.22
N GLU A 341 8.80 -13.31 -15.15
CA GLU A 341 8.09 -14.56 -14.86
C GLU A 341 6.65 -14.28 -14.42
N THR A 342 6.39 -13.21 -13.66
CA THR A 342 5.00 -12.81 -13.30
C THR A 342 4.15 -12.51 -14.56
N GLU A 343 4.71 -11.79 -15.53
CA GLU A 343 4.02 -11.50 -16.78
C GLU A 343 3.81 -12.77 -17.60
N MET A 344 4.85 -13.59 -17.74
CA MET A 344 4.79 -14.85 -18.48
C MET A 344 3.74 -15.80 -17.88
N LEU A 345 3.67 -15.89 -16.55
CA LEU A 345 2.66 -16.66 -15.82
C LEU A 345 1.25 -16.18 -16.15
N ALA A 346 1.01 -14.87 -16.18
CA ALA A 346 -0.31 -14.32 -16.52
C ALA A 346 -0.71 -14.64 -17.97
N LEU A 347 0.22 -14.50 -18.92
CA LEU A 347 -0.02 -14.88 -20.32
C LEU A 347 -0.28 -16.38 -20.48
N LYS A 348 0.52 -17.23 -19.83
CA LYS A 348 0.35 -18.68 -19.85
C LYS A 348 -0.94 -19.12 -19.18
N THR A 349 -1.38 -18.42 -18.13
CA THR A 349 -2.67 -18.67 -17.48
C THR A 349 -3.83 -18.51 -18.48
N ILE A 350 -3.80 -17.47 -19.31
CA ILE A 350 -4.80 -17.25 -20.38
C ILE A 350 -4.66 -18.32 -21.47
N GLU A 351 -3.44 -18.61 -21.94
CA GLU A 351 -3.18 -19.62 -22.97
C GLU A 351 -3.74 -20.99 -22.59
N HIS A 352 -3.64 -21.37 -21.32
CA HIS A 352 -4.10 -22.67 -20.81
C HIS A 352 -5.57 -22.66 -20.35
N GLY A 353 -6.26 -21.51 -20.36
CA GLY A 353 -7.64 -21.39 -19.88
C GLY A 353 -7.77 -21.65 -18.38
N MET A 354 -6.83 -21.13 -17.59
CA MET A 354 -6.72 -21.31 -16.14
C MET A 354 -7.01 -20.00 -15.37
N GLU A 355 -7.73 -19.07 -15.99
CA GLU A 355 -7.99 -17.75 -15.42
C GLU A 355 -8.70 -17.83 -14.06
N GLY A 356 -8.27 -16.99 -13.11
CA GLY A 356 -8.82 -16.95 -11.75
C GLY A 356 -8.37 -18.10 -10.83
N ARG A 357 -7.51 -19.01 -11.32
CA ARG A 357 -7.06 -20.21 -10.58
C ARG A 357 -5.58 -20.22 -10.23
N VAL A 358 -4.86 -19.14 -10.54
CA VAL A 358 -3.41 -19.06 -10.46
C VAL A 358 -2.99 -17.93 -9.52
N ALA A 359 -1.96 -18.19 -8.71
CA ALA A 359 -1.34 -17.21 -7.84
C ALA A 359 0.18 -17.13 -8.07
N ALA A 360 0.69 -15.91 -8.16
CA ALA A 360 2.11 -15.59 -8.17
C ALA A 360 2.60 -15.45 -6.73
N VAL A 361 3.49 -16.34 -6.29
CA VAL A 361 4.16 -16.23 -4.99
C VAL A 361 5.35 -15.27 -5.15
N HIS A 362 5.44 -14.31 -4.23
CA HIS A 362 6.36 -13.19 -4.16
C HIS A 362 6.15 -12.06 -5.18
N ALA A 363 6.27 -12.33 -6.48
CA ALA A 363 6.20 -11.32 -7.56
C ALA A 363 7.08 -10.08 -7.32
N ILE A 364 8.33 -10.28 -6.85
CA ILE A 364 9.19 -9.20 -6.34
C ILE A 364 9.62 -8.26 -7.45
N SER A 365 9.98 -8.81 -8.62
CA SER A 365 10.48 -8.02 -9.76
C SER A 365 9.52 -6.89 -10.16
N LEU A 366 8.22 -7.04 -9.89
CA LEU A 366 7.23 -6.02 -10.23
C LEU A 366 7.57 -4.70 -9.53
N SER A 367 7.98 -4.72 -8.26
CA SER A 367 8.41 -3.50 -7.54
C SER A 367 9.71 -2.91 -8.07
N ALA A 368 10.54 -3.69 -8.75
CA ALA A 368 11.78 -3.25 -9.37
C ALA A 368 11.56 -2.48 -10.69
N LYS A 369 10.41 -2.65 -11.32
CA LYS A 369 10.12 -2.09 -12.65
C LYS A 369 9.60 -0.64 -12.57
N PRO A 370 9.79 0.18 -13.62
CA PRO A 370 9.20 1.51 -13.69
C PRO A 370 7.67 1.48 -13.55
N PRO A 371 7.04 2.54 -13.03
CA PRO A 371 5.61 2.52 -12.76
C PRO A 371 4.72 2.17 -13.96
N ILE A 372 5.11 2.59 -15.17
CA ILE A 372 4.36 2.28 -16.39
C ILE A 372 4.38 0.79 -16.76
N GLU A 373 5.50 0.11 -16.51
CA GLU A 373 5.62 -1.33 -16.73
C GLU A 373 4.85 -2.11 -15.67
N GLN A 374 4.86 -1.64 -14.42
CA GLN A 374 4.00 -2.21 -13.38
C GLN A 374 2.52 -2.17 -13.80
N ASP A 375 2.02 -1.01 -14.24
CA ASP A 375 0.62 -0.88 -14.67
C ASP A 375 0.29 -1.78 -15.87
N ARG A 376 1.25 -1.94 -16.80
CA ARG A 376 1.08 -2.81 -17.96
C ARG A 376 0.95 -4.27 -17.53
N ILE A 377 1.85 -4.76 -16.67
CA ILE A 377 1.83 -6.13 -16.16
C ILE A 377 0.58 -6.38 -15.31
N ILE A 378 0.22 -5.44 -14.42
CA ILE A 378 -0.98 -5.54 -13.58
C ILE A 378 -2.26 -5.66 -14.43
N ARG A 379 -2.34 -4.97 -15.58
CA ARG A 379 -3.47 -5.15 -16.50
C ARG A 379 -3.55 -6.57 -17.06
N VAL A 380 -2.42 -7.17 -17.42
CA VAL A 380 -2.36 -8.57 -17.91
C VAL A 380 -2.73 -9.53 -16.78
N MET A 381 -2.21 -9.33 -15.56
CA MET A 381 -2.60 -10.11 -14.38
C MET A 381 -4.10 -10.06 -14.11
N LYS A 382 -4.70 -8.87 -14.23
CA LYS A 382 -6.14 -8.68 -14.06
C LYS A 382 -6.95 -9.44 -15.11
N GLN A 383 -6.54 -9.40 -16.37
CA GLN A 383 -7.17 -10.16 -17.44
C GLN A 383 -7.07 -11.67 -17.19
N ALA A 384 -5.92 -12.14 -16.72
CA ALA A 384 -5.68 -13.55 -16.41
C ALA A 384 -6.32 -14.00 -15.07
N GLY A 385 -6.81 -13.07 -14.26
CA GLY A 385 -7.25 -13.37 -12.89
C GLY A 385 -6.13 -13.96 -12.00
N VAL A 386 -4.88 -13.59 -12.25
CA VAL A 386 -3.75 -14.02 -11.42
C VAL A 386 -3.71 -13.20 -10.14
N SER A 387 -3.70 -13.90 -9.00
CA SER A 387 -3.54 -13.29 -7.67
C SER A 387 -2.08 -13.27 -7.20
N VAL A 388 -1.78 -12.55 -6.12
CA VAL A 388 -0.42 -12.49 -5.55
C VAL A 388 -0.43 -13.02 -4.11
N ILE A 389 0.57 -13.81 -3.76
CA ILE A 389 0.85 -14.21 -2.38
C ILE A 389 2.16 -13.57 -1.98
N CYS A 390 2.09 -12.66 -1.02
CA CYS A 390 3.25 -11.94 -0.51
C CYS A 390 3.77 -12.61 0.76
N CYS A 391 5.08 -12.82 0.83
CA CYS A 391 5.76 -13.32 2.03
C CYS A 391 6.82 -12.29 2.45
N PRO A 392 6.43 -11.22 3.16
CA PRO A 392 7.29 -10.06 3.44
C PRO A 392 8.70 -10.39 3.95
N SER A 393 8.84 -11.26 4.96
CA SER A 393 10.15 -11.59 5.53
C SER A 393 11.06 -12.29 4.51
N ALA A 394 10.52 -13.27 3.78
CA ALA A 394 11.27 -13.97 2.75
C ALA A 394 11.58 -13.09 1.55
N ALA A 395 10.64 -12.24 1.14
CA ALA A 395 10.83 -11.33 0.03
C ALA A 395 11.97 -10.33 0.33
N LEU A 396 12.05 -9.83 1.58
CA LEU A 396 13.13 -8.94 2.02
C LEU A 396 14.51 -9.59 2.05
N SER A 397 14.61 -10.90 2.32
CA SER A 397 15.88 -11.62 2.39
C SER A 397 16.44 -12.05 1.02
N MET A 398 15.63 -11.93 -0.05
CA MET A 398 16.05 -12.30 -1.39
C MET A 398 17.29 -11.51 -1.83
N LYS A 399 18.16 -12.19 -2.56
CA LYS A 399 19.44 -11.63 -3.01
C LYS A 399 19.18 -10.41 -3.89
N GLN A 400 19.78 -9.29 -3.53
CA GLN A 400 19.75 -8.09 -4.37
C GLN A 400 20.79 -8.21 -5.48
N LEU A 401 20.48 -7.66 -6.66
CA LEU A 401 21.47 -7.45 -7.70
C LEU A 401 22.53 -6.45 -7.23
N ASP A 402 23.78 -6.68 -7.64
CA ASP A 402 24.88 -5.74 -7.42
C ASP A 402 24.68 -4.51 -8.33
N MET A 403 23.96 -3.52 -7.84
CA MET A 403 23.65 -2.28 -8.55
C MET A 403 23.95 -1.04 -7.69
N PRO A 404 24.62 0.00 -8.24
CA PRO A 404 25.03 1.17 -7.48
C PRO A 404 23.89 2.12 -7.07
N ALA A 405 22.77 2.17 -7.82
CA ALA A 405 21.52 2.89 -7.53
C ALA A 405 20.51 2.68 -8.70
N PRO A 406 19.18 2.82 -8.51
CA PRO A 406 18.43 3.01 -7.27
C PRO A 406 17.99 1.68 -6.62
N LEU A 407 17.88 1.70 -5.29
CA LEU A 407 17.30 0.60 -4.51
C LEU A 407 15.78 0.66 -4.60
N HIS A 408 15.13 -0.48 -4.85
CA HIS A 408 13.69 -0.65 -4.75
C HIS A 408 13.35 -1.59 -3.59
N ASN A 409 12.08 -1.57 -3.17
CA ASN A 409 11.59 -2.50 -2.16
C ASN A 409 11.59 -3.92 -2.74
N SER A 410 11.92 -4.92 -1.91
CA SER A 410 11.91 -6.35 -2.27
C SER A 410 10.55 -7.00 -2.05
N ILE A 411 9.51 -6.22 -1.79
CA ILE A 411 8.13 -6.68 -1.60
C ILE A 411 7.32 -6.25 -2.81
N ALA A 412 6.43 -7.11 -3.34
CA ALA A 412 5.49 -6.76 -4.41
C ALA A 412 4.76 -5.42 -4.14
N PRO A 413 4.32 -4.68 -5.18
CA PRO A 413 3.73 -3.36 -5.01
C PRO A 413 2.27 -3.46 -4.54
N VAL A 414 2.07 -3.98 -3.32
CA VAL A 414 0.77 -4.35 -2.76
C VAL A 414 -0.27 -3.24 -2.85
N PRO A 415 0.01 -1.96 -2.48
CA PRO A 415 -0.97 -0.89 -2.65
C PRO A 415 -1.48 -0.76 -4.09
N ARG A 416 -0.59 -0.86 -5.08
CA ARG A 416 -0.97 -0.75 -6.51
C ARG A 416 -1.75 -1.96 -6.99
N LEU A 417 -1.38 -3.16 -6.53
CA LEU A 417 -2.11 -4.39 -6.82
C LEU A 417 -3.55 -4.29 -6.29
N LEU A 418 -3.72 -3.84 -5.04
CA LEU A 418 -5.03 -3.65 -4.42
C LEU A 418 -5.86 -2.57 -5.12
N ASP A 419 -5.25 -1.43 -5.48
CA ASP A 419 -5.93 -0.35 -6.21
C ASP A 419 -6.42 -0.82 -7.59
N ALA A 420 -5.70 -1.75 -8.23
CA ALA A 420 -6.11 -2.38 -9.48
C ALA A 420 -7.15 -3.50 -9.32
N GLY A 421 -7.44 -3.92 -8.08
CA GLY A 421 -8.35 -5.01 -7.75
C GLY A 421 -7.74 -6.40 -7.94
N ILE A 422 -6.41 -6.54 -7.88
CA ILE A 422 -5.73 -7.83 -7.85
C ILE A 422 -5.81 -8.39 -6.43
N PRO A 423 -6.31 -9.62 -6.22
CA PRO A 423 -6.30 -10.24 -4.90
C PRO A 423 -4.86 -10.44 -4.40
N VAL A 424 -4.59 -9.99 -3.19
CA VAL A 424 -3.30 -10.19 -2.50
C VAL A 424 -3.55 -10.96 -1.21
N ARG A 425 -2.69 -11.93 -0.91
CA ARG A 425 -2.72 -12.76 0.30
C ARG A 425 -1.35 -12.75 0.98
N LEU A 426 -1.31 -13.09 2.26
CA LEU A 426 -0.07 -13.21 3.00
C LEU A 426 0.33 -14.66 3.26
N GLY A 427 1.63 -14.90 3.33
CA GLY A 427 2.23 -16.16 3.74
C GLY A 427 3.52 -15.91 4.52
N VAL A 428 4.00 -16.95 5.17
CA VAL A 428 5.23 -16.92 5.97
C VAL A 428 6.43 -17.37 5.15
N ASP A 429 6.22 -18.29 4.20
CA ASP A 429 7.29 -18.99 3.46
C ASP A 429 8.09 -19.95 4.35
N ASN A 430 9.40 -19.77 4.46
CA ASN A 430 10.29 -20.64 5.23
C ASN A 430 10.23 -20.34 6.75
N VAL A 431 10.37 -21.37 7.58
CA VAL A 431 10.36 -21.24 9.06
C VAL A 431 11.55 -21.99 9.66
N TYR A 432 12.46 -21.29 10.35
CA TYR A 432 13.63 -21.88 11.01
C TYR A 432 14.39 -22.91 10.14
N ASP A 433 14.71 -22.54 8.91
CA ASP A 433 15.43 -23.40 7.97
C ASP A 433 16.70 -22.74 7.41
N LEU A 434 17.35 -23.41 6.46
CA LEU A 434 18.60 -22.93 5.85
C LEU A 434 18.42 -21.69 4.95
N PHE A 435 17.20 -21.44 4.46
CA PHE A 435 16.86 -20.27 3.66
C PHE A 435 16.54 -19.09 4.59
N MET A 436 15.68 -19.32 5.58
CA MET A 436 15.23 -18.34 6.56
C MET A 436 15.45 -18.85 8.00
N PRO A 437 16.65 -18.66 8.57
CA PRO A 437 16.99 -19.21 9.88
C PRO A 437 16.31 -18.51 11.06
N LEU A 438 15.72 -17.33 10.85
CA LEU A 438 15.14 -16.49 11.91
C LEU A 438 13.62 -16.29 11.79
N VAL A 439 13.02 -16.68 10.67
CA VAL A 439 11.56 -16.56 10.51
C VAL A 439 10.90 -17.61 11.38
N ASP A 440 10.01 -17.15 12.25
CA ASP A 440 9.40 -17.93 13.33
C ASP A 440 7.95 -18.32 13.05
N GLY A 441 7.38 -17.84 11.94
CA GLY A 441 6.01 -18.06 11.55
C GLY A 441 4.98 -17.16 12.22
N ASP A 442 5.38 -16.01 12.78
CA ASP A 442 4.45 -15.01 13.32
C ASP A 442 3.73 -14.22 12.21
N MET A 443 2.42 -14.45 12.03
CA MET A 443 1.60 -13.74 11.06
C MET A 443 1.43 -12.25 11.37
N TRP A 444 1.45 -11.85 12.64
CA TRP A 444 1.47 -10.42 12.98
C TRP A 444 2.77 -9.76 12.51
N PHE A 445 3.90 -10.47 12.63
CA PHE A 445 5.17 -9.95 12.15
C PHE A 445 5.15 -9.74 10.64
N GLU A 446 4.64 -10.70 9.87
CA GLU A 446 4.49 -10.56 8.41
C GLU A 446 3.58 -9.37 8.05
N CYS A 447 2.44 -9.22 8.73
CA CYS A 447 1.52 -8.09 8.52
C CYS A 447 2.21 -6.75 8.81
N ARG A 448 2.91 -6.65 9.95
CA ARG A 448 3.64 -5.44 10.35
C ARG A 448 4.73 -5.09 9.34
N LEU A 449 5.51 -6.08 8.93
CA LEU A 449 6.60 -5.89 7.97
C LEU A 449 6.06 -5.42 6.61
N LEU A 450 4.93 -5.99 6.14
CA LEU A 450 4.24 -5.49 4.95
C LEU A 450 3.87 -4.01 5.10
N MET A 451 3.21 -3.64 6.20
CA MET A 451 2.74 -2.27 6.43
C MET A 451 3.90 -1.27 6.45
N GLU A 452 4.98 -1.60 7.16
CA GLU A 452 6.16 -0.74 7.29
C GLU A 452 6.91 -0.60 5.96
N ALA A 453 7.13 -1.71 5.26
CA ALA A 453 7.89 -1.72 4.01
C ALA A 453 7.11 -1.05 2.86
N CYS A 454 5.79 -1.29 2.77
CA CYS A 454 4.94 -0.71 1.72
C CYS A 454 4.35 0.66 2.08
N ARG A 455 4.61 1.18 3.29
CA ARG A 455 3.97 2.39 3.85
C ARG A 455 2.45 2.35 3.75
N PHE A 456 1.88 1.19 4.05
CA PHE A 456 0.46 0.89 3.89
C PHE A 456 -0.17 0.57 5.25
N TYR A 457 -0.69 1.59 5.94
CA TYR A 457 -1.15 1.49 7.34
C TYR A 457 -2.68 1.32 7.49
N ASP A 458 -3.34 0.72 6.51
CA ASP A 458 -4.77 0.37 6.60
C ASP A 458 -4.92 -0.97 7.32
N LEU A 459 -5.08 -0.92 8.66
CA LEU A 459 -5.14 -2.11 9.51
C LEU A 459 -6.21 -3.11 9.05
N ARG A 460 -7.39 -2.61 8.64
CA ARG A 460 -8.49 -3.50 8.25
C ARG A 460 -8.19 -4.19 6.94
N LYS A 461 -7.72 -3.47 5.92
CA LYS A 461 -7.33 -4.09 4.65
C LYS A 461 -6.21 -5.11 4.85
N VAL A 462 -5.19 -4.80 5.64
CA VAL A 462 -4.08 -5.73 5.90
C VAL A 462 -4.58 -6.98 6.63
N ALA A 463 -5.46 -6.82 7.62
CA ALA A 463 -6.10 -7.95 8.28
C ALA A 463 -6.92 -8.79 7.29
N GLU A 464 -7.63 -8.19 6.33
CA GLU A 464 -8.32 -8.92 5.26
C GLU A 464 -7.36 -9.75 4.40
N LEU A 465 -6.16 -9.22 4.04
CA LEU A 465 -5.14 -10.01 3.31
C LEU A 465 -4.62 -11.21 4.12
N ALA A 466 -4.62 -11.07 5.45
CA ALA A 466 -4.11 -12.05 6.40
C ALA A 466 -5.20 -12.98 6.96
N CYS A 467 -6.47 -12.77 6.62
CA CYS A 467 -7.61 -13.54 7.13
C CYS A 467 -8.52 -14.08 6.01
N ASP A 468 -8.31 -13.67 4.75
CA ASP A 468 -9.05 -14.22 3.60
C ASP A 468 -9.06 -15.76 3.69
N LYS A 469 -10.25 -16.36 3.61
CA LYS A 469 -10.42 -17.83 3.67
C LYS A 469 -11.08 -18.34 2.41
N THR A 470 -10.94 -17.64 1.29
CA THR A 470 -11.52 -18.05 0.01
C THR A 470 -10.88 -19.36 -0.47
N GLY A 471 -11.32 -20.47 0.12
CA GLY A 471 -11.37 -21.77 -0.51
C GLY A 471 -12.45 -21.69 -1.57
N TYR A 472 -12.05 -21.68 -2.84
CA TYR A 472 -12.95 -21.52 -4.00
C TYR A 472 -14.05 -20.45 -3.83
N GLY A 473 -13.66 -19.17 -3.95
CA GLY A 473 -14.56 -18.17 -4.52
C GLY A 473 -14.73 -18.40 -6.01
#